data_AF-X1QQJ8-F1
#
_entry.id   AF-X1QQJ8-F1
#
_cell.length_a   1.000
_cell.length_b   1.000
_cell.length_c   1.000
_cell.angle_alpha   90.00
_cell.angle_beta   90.00
_cell.angle_gamma   90.00
#
_symmetry.space_group_name_H-M   'P 1'
#
loop_
_entity.id
_entity.type
_entity.pdbx_description
1 polymer ?
#
loop_
_entity_poly.entity_id
_entity_poly.type
_entity_poly.pdbx_seq_one_letter_code
_entity_poly.pdbx_strand_id
1 'polypeptide(L)' 'MTSNISSRQEKILKFISKKIKKSGYPPSIREIARAVGLSSSATVHSHLKKLEEKGYI' A
#
# COMPACT_ATOMS: atom_id res chain seq x y z
N MET A 1 -15.40 4.13 -14.08
CA MET A 1 -14.83 3.08 -13.21
C MET A 1 -14.24 3.76 -11.98
N THR A 2 -15.06 4.07 -10.98
CA THR A 2 -14.61 4.72 -9.74
C THR A 2 -13.97 3.68 -8.84
N SER A 3 -12.66 3.81 -8.65
CA SER A 3 -11.81 2.88 -7.92
C SER A 3 -12.31 2.74 -6.48
N ASN A 4 -12.97 1.62 -6.17
CA ASN A 4 -13.59 1.35 -4.87
C ASN A 4 -12.53 0.93 -3.83
N ILE A 5 -11.53 1.77 -3.62
CA ILE A 5 -10.46 1.57 -2.64
C ILE A 5 -10.55 2.64 -1.56
N SER A 6 -10.32 2.26 -0.31
CA SER A 6 -10.31 3.22 0.81
C SER A 6 -9.15 4.21 0.65
N SER A 7 -9.29 5.42 1.20
CA SER A 7 -8.21 6.42 1.24
C SER A 7 -6.90 5.86 1.83
N ARG A 8 -6.98 4.87 2.73
CA ARG A 8 -5.78 4.16 3.23
C ARG A 8 -5.13 3.28 2.15
N GLN A 9 -5.92 2.52 1.41
CA GLN A 9 -5.43 1.69 0.32
C GLN A 9 -4.79 2.54 -0.78
N GLU A 10 -5.41 3.68 -1.10
CA GLU A 10 -4.85 4.64 -2.05
C GLU A 10 -3.50 5.20 -1.57
N LYS A 11 -3.37 5.54 -0.28
CA LYS A 11 -2.09 5.97 0.30
C LYS A 11 -1.01 4.87 0.20
N ILE A 12 -1.38 3.61 0.43
CA ILE A 12 -0.46 2.46 0.28
C ILE A 12 0.05 2.37 -1.17
N LEU A 13 -0.85 2.37 -2.16
CA LEU A 13 -0.50 2.32 -3.57
C LEU A 13 0.39 3.50 -4.00
N LYS A 14 0.01 4.72 -3.59
CA LYS A 14 0.82 5.93 -3.85
C LYS A 14 2.20 5.81 -3.23
N PHE A 15 2.31 5.30 -2.01
CA PHE A 15 3.59 5.14 -1.34
C PHE A 15 4.47 4.10 -2.05
N ILE A 16 3.91 2.95 -2.44
CA ILE A 16 4.61 1.92 -3.22
C ILE A 16 5.14 2.50 -4.53
N SER A 17 4.26 3.10 -5.34
CA SER A 17 4.66 3.72 -6.61
C SER A 17 5.72 4.80 -6.43
N LYS A 18 5.58 5.65 -5.40
CA LYS A 18 6.56 6.70 -5.10
C LYS A 18 7.91 6.12 -4.67
N LYS A 19 7.92 5.07 -3.86
CA LYS A 19 9.15 4.43 -3.40
C LYS A 19 9.89 3.75 -4.55
N ILE A 20 9.16 3.03 -5.42
CA ILE A 20 9.72 2.42 -6.63
C ILE A 20 10.35 3.51 -7.52
N LYS A 21 9.60 4.59 -7.80
CA LYS A 21 10.12 5.71 -8.62
C LYS A 21 11.34 6.40 -7.99
N LYS A 22 11.41 6.48 -6.65
CA LYS A 22 12.48 7.21 -5.95
C LYS A 22 13.72 6.35 -5.71
N SER A 23 13.55 5.08 -5.37
CA SER A 23 14.64 4.21 -4.87
C SER A 23 14.93 3.03 -5.80
N GLY A 24 14.07 2.75 -6.79
CA GLY A 24 14.21 1.61 -7.70
C GLY A 24 13.71 0.28 -7.12
N TYR A 25 13.17 0.27 -5.89
CA TYR A 25 12.68 -0.95 -5.24
C TYR A 25 11.33 -0.73 -4.54
N PRO A 26 10.47 -1.77 -4.46
CA PRO A 26 9.22 -1.71 -3.72
C PRO A 26 9.48 -1.59 -2.20
N PRO A 27 8.68 -0.80 -1.46
CA PRO A 27 8.85 -0.67 -0.02
C PRO A 27 8.46 -1.98 0.68
N SER A 28 9.10 -2.23 1.82
CA SER A 28 8.72 -3.33 2.71
C SER A 28 7.39 -3.04 3.43
N ILE A 29 6.73 -4.09 3.91
CA ILE A 29 5.49 -3.98 4.73
C ILE A 29 5.69 -3.05 5.93
N ARG A 30 6.87 -3.10 6.59
CA ARG A 30 7.22 -2.22 7.71
C ARG A 30 7.39 -0.76 7.30
N GLU A 31 7.89 -0.49 6.10
CA GLU A 31 7.98 0.88 5.57
C GLU A 31 6.61 1.42 5.20
N ILE A 32 5.77 0.61 4.56
CA ILE A 32 4.39 0.97 4.25
C ILE A 32 3.63 1.29 5.55
N ALA A 33 3.72 0.41 6.56
CA ALA A 33 3.08 0.61 7.86
C ALA A 33 3.44 1.96 8.48
N ARG A 34 4.75 2.26 8.53
CA ARG A 34 5.25 3.55 9.05
C ARG A 34 4.78 4.74 8.21
N ALA A 35 4.81 4.63 6.89
CA ALA A 35 4.43 5.72 5.99
C ALA A 35 2.93 6.05 6.01
N VAL A 36 2.07 5.05 6.23
CA VAL A 36 0.62 5.25 6.32
C VAL A 36 0.09 5.37 7.75
N GLY A 37 0.98 5.36 8.75
CA GLY A 37 0.62 5.51 10.17
C GLY A 37 -0.11 4.29 10.76
N LEU A 38 0.17 3.09 10.25
CA LEU A 38 -0.38 1.85 10.78
C LEU A 38 0.59 1.23 11.78
N SER A 39 0.06 0.86 12.95
CA SER A 39 0.83 0.28 14.05
C SER A 39 1.26 -1.17 13.78
N SER A 40 0.49 -1.90 12.95
CA SER A 40 0.67 -3.34 12.74
C SER A 40 0.86 -3.70 11.28
N SER A 41 1.95 -4.44 11.01
CA SER A 41 2.24 -5.07 9.71
C SER A 41 1.10 -5.96 9.22
N ALA A 42 0.36 -6.61 10.12
CA ALA A 42 -0.80 -7.45 9.80
C ALA A 42 -1.93 -6.65 9.13
N THR A 43 -2.17 -5.41 9.57
CA THR A 43 -3.18 -4.53 8.97
C THR A 43 -2.78 -4.13 7.55
N VAL A 44 -1.49 -3.84 7.33
CA VAL A 44 -0.96 -3.58 5.98
C VAL A 44 -1.14 -4.80 5.08
N HIS A 45 -0.82 -6.00 5.57
CA HIS A 45 -0.97 -7.23 4.81
C HIS A 45 -2.44 -7.47 4.38
N SER A 46 -3.41 -7.22 5.27
CA SER A 46 -4.83 -7.28 4.92
C SER A 46 -5.22 -6.25 3.85
N HIS A 47 -4.70 -5.03 3.94
CA HIS A 47 -4.95 -4.00 2.92
C HIS A 47 -4.34 -4.36 1.56
N LEU A 48 -3.12 -4.91 1.55
CA LEU A 48 -2.45 -5.39 0.34
C LEU A 48 -3.21 -6.55 -0.29
N LYS A 49 -3.60 -7.56 0.50
CA LYS A 49 -4.42 -8.66 0.00
C LYS A 49 -5.72 -8.18 -0.66
N LYS A 50 -6.42 -7.24 -0.03
CA LYS A 50 -7.63 -6.63 -0.63
C LYS A 50 -7.35 -5.80 -1.88
N LEU A 51 -6.13 -5.29 -2.06
CA LEU A 51 -5.73 -4.56 -3.26
C LEU A 51 -5.41 -5.54 -4.40
N GLU A 52 -4.73 -6.64 -4.09
CA GLU A 52 -4.44 -7.76 -5.00
C GLU A 52 -5.72 -8.45 -5.46
N GLU A 53 -6.63 -8.79 -4.54
CA GLU A 53 -7.96 -9.35 -4.85
C GLU A 53 -8.79 -8.44 -5.78
N LYS A 54 -8.51 -7.14 -5.76
CA LYS A 54 -9.15 -6.14 -6.61
C LYS A 54 -8.37 -5.84 -7.90
N GLY A 55 -7.21 -6.45 -8.12
CA GLY A 55 -6.38 -6.28 -9.31
C GLY A 55 -5.60 -4.96 -9.37
N TYR A 56 -5.31 -4.32 -8.23
CA TYR A 56 -4.52 -3.07 -8.18
C TYR A 56 -3.01 -3.29 -8.05
N ILE A 57 -2.57 -4.48 -7.64
CA ILE A 57 -1.17 -4.90 -7.48
C ILE A 57 -1.03 -6.37 -7.86
#